data_AF-A0A2Z3H179-F1
#
_entry.id   AF-A0A2Z3H179-F1
#
_cell.length_a   1.000
_cell.length_b   1.000
_cell.length_c   1.000
_cell.angle_alpha   90.00
_cell.angle_beta   90.00
_cell.angle_gamma   90.00
#
_symmetry.space_group_name_H-M   'P 1'
#
loop_
_entity.id
_entity.type
_entity.pdbx_description
1 polymer ?
#
loop_
_entity_poly.entity_id
_entity_poly.type
_entity_poly.pdbx_seq_one_letter_code
_entity_poly.pdbx_strand_id
1 'polypeptide(L)'
;MGFCPQLVDLDGDGKGDIISGSWPGPITWFRRTGETFAGGETLKHKDGTPVNPANGSHAFAFDWDGDGLPDLVIGTAGGEVMLAPNVGTRDRPVFDRAKPLTAGGQKLTAPSGCAAPVVADWDGDGRPDLVVGAEDGSVVWFRNAGTRREPKLAAAQTLVPPSPSPRHDDKSRRPGEWGMRARPAVVDWDGDGKLDLLVGDVCGGYEGKPQATADEAAEHKGAADRLPALRKEWAAAYKEFAALSDAPEPTDAQKRAAHRVQVARLRTKVTRLKDEITQLQDVRDRYGAGYMRHGYVWLFKRVEPAK
;
A
#
# COMPACT_ATOMS: atom_id res chain seq x y z
N MET A 1 -4.23 0.15 -0.50
CA MET A 1 -3.50 -0.11 0.75
C MET A 1 -2.04 -0.22 0.41
N GLY A 2 -1.20 0.67 0.94
CA GLY A 2 0.25 0.45 0.93
C GLY A 2 0.61 -0.43 2.12
N PHE A 3 1.66 -1.25 2.02
CA PHE A 3 2.27 -1.97 3.14
C PHE A 3 3.57 -1.23 3.54
N CYS A 4 3.97 -1.34 4.81
CA CYS A 4 5.19 -0.72 5.32
C CYS A 4 6.15 -1.86 5.69
N PRO A 5 7.05 -2.28 4.79
CA PRO A 5 8.05 -3.26 5.14
C PRO A 5 8.99 -2.68 6.20
N GLN A 6 9.43 -3.51 7.14
CA GLN A 6 10.39 -3.13 8.17
C GLN A 6 11.67 -3.93 7.97
N LEU A 7 12.82 -3.25 8.10
CA LEU A 7 14.11 -3.91 8.27
C LEU A 7 14.30 -4.26 9.76
N VAL A 8 14.48 -5.55 10.06
CA VAL A 8 14.60 -6.04 11.44
C VAL A 8 15.41 -7.35 11.46
N ASP A 9 16.30 -7.51 12.43
CA ASP A 9 16.92 -8.81 12.70
C ASP A 9 15.91 -9.68 13.45
N LEU A 10 15.19 -10.56 12.74
CA LEU A 10 14.13 -11.37 13.34
C LEU A 10 14.67 -12.68 13.92
N ASP A 11 15.69 -13.26 13.31
CA ASP A 11 16.28 -14.55 13.70
C ASP A 11 17.50 -14.44 14.65
N GLY A 12 17.93 -13.21 14.96
CA GLY A 12 19.07 -12.96 15.85
C GLY A 12 20.43 -13.24 15.24
N ASP A 13 20.53 -13.37 13.91
CA ASP A 13 21.81 -13.61 13.24
C ASP A 13 22.68 -12.35 13.07
N GLY A 14 22.18 -11.19 13.55
CA GLY A 14 22.83 -9.90 13.50
C GLY A 14 22.70 -9.20 12.15
N LYS A 15 21.96 -9.77 11.18
CA LYS A 15 21.66 -9.15 9.90
C LYS A 15 20.21 -8.70 9.87
N GLY A 16 19.96 -7.51 9.30
CA GLY A 16 18.60 -7.05 9.08
C GLY A 16 17.89 -7.86 8.00
N ASP A 17 16.80 -8.51 8.36
CA ASP A 17 15.81 -9.12 7.47
C ASP A 17 14.74 -8.11 7.06
N ILE A 18 13.83 -8.50 6.17
CA ILE A 18 12.61 -7.73 5.87
C ILE A 18 11.39 -8.50 6.37
N ILE A 19 10.52 -7.82 7.11
CA ILE A 19 9.14 -8.27 7.29
C ILE A 19 8.20 -7.36 6.51
N SER A 20 7.15 -7.93 5.94
CA SER A 20 6.10 -7.19 5.25
C SER A 20 4.74 -7.81 5.52
N GLY A 21 3.76 -6.97 5.83
CA GLY A 21 2.37 -7.38 5.70
C GLY A 21 1.97 -7.51 4.23
N SER A 22 0.82 -8.12 3.98
CA SER A 22 0.31 -8.36 2.63
C SER A 22 -1.20 -8.14 2.55
N TRP A 23 -1.72 -8.09 1.33
CA TRP A 23 -3.13 -8.28 1.02
C TRP A 23 -3.26 -9.61 0.26
N PRO A 24 -4.03 -10.60 0.73
CA PRO A 24 -5.16 -10.50 1.67
C PRO A 24 -4.86 -10.66 3.17
N GLY A 25 -3.62 -10.82 3.65
CA GLY A 25 -3.35 -10.65 5.09
C GLY A 25 -2.21 -11.40 5.81
N PRO A 26 -1.51 -12.41 5.25
CA PRO A 26 -0.39 -13.02 5.99
C PRO A 26 0.82 -12.08 6.08
N ILE A 27 1.60 -12.22 7.16
CA ILE A 27 2.91 -11.56 7.29
C ILE A 27 3.98 -12.42 6.61
N THR A 28 4.75 -11.81 5.72
CA THR A 28 5.86 -12.44 5.00
C THR A 28 7.19 -11.96 5.56
N TRP A 29 8.10 -12.89 5.78
CA TRP A 29 9.47 -12.67 6.20
C TRP A 29 10.43 -13.03 5.06
N PHE A 30 11.35 -12.13 4.75
CA PHE A 30 12.42 -12.33 3.78
C PHE A 30 13.74 -12.29 4.56
N ARG A 31 14.27 -13.46 4.86
CA ARG A 31 15.53 -13.61 5.59
C ARG A 31 16.70 -13.11 4.75
N ARG A 32 17.64 -12.38 5.35
CA ARG A 32 18.85 -11.91 4.68
C ARG A 32 19.88 -13.04 4.58
N THR A 33 20.31 -13.34 3.37
CA THR A 33 21.33 -14.36 3.06
C THR A 33 22.53 -13.69 2.40
N GLY A 34 23.48 -13.22 3.21
CA GLY A 34 24.62 -12.45 2.72
C GLY A 34 24.19 -11.08 2.20
N GLU A 35 24.44 -10.80 0.92
CA GLU A 35 24.05 -9.54 0.26
C GLU A 35 22.65 -9.56 -0.35
N THR A 36 21.98 -10.72 -0.39
CA THR A 36 20.64 -10.88 -0.95
C THR A 36 19.63 -11.32 0.10
N PHE A 37 18.36 -11.42 -0.28
CA PHE A 37 17.30 -12.01 0.54
C PHE A 37 16.88 -13.37 -0.01
N ALA A 38 16.51 -14.29 0.89
CA ALA A 38 15.85 -15.53 0.54
C ALA A 38 14.43 -15.26 -0.02
N GLY A 39 13.82 -16.32 -0.58
CA GLY A 39 12.40 -16.27 -0.93
C GLY A 39 11.53 -15.98 0.29
N GLY A 40 10.43 -15.26 0.08
CA GLY A 40 9.53 -14.87 1.16
C GLY A 40 8.85 -16.08 1.81
N GLU A 41 8.94 -16.17 3.13
CA GLU A 41 8.30 -17.19 3.96
C GLU A 41 7.14 -16.58 4.75
N THR A 42 6.04 -17.30 4.86
CA THR A 42 4.92 -16.83 5.70
C THR A 42 5.21 -17.15 7.16
N LEU A 43 5.16 -16.12 8.03
CA LEU A 43 5.26 -16.32 9.47
C LEU A 43 4.06 -17.11 9.98
N LYS A 44 4.30 -17.98 10.97
CA LYS A 44 3.31 -18.96 11.44
C LYS A 44 3.03 -18.81 12.94
N HIS A 45 1.79 -19.13 13.29
CA HIS A 45 1.42 -19.41 14.66
C HIS A 45 2.00 -20.75 15.13
N LYS A 46 1.98 -20.99 16.44
CA LYS A 46 2.42 -22.24 17.06
C LYS A 46 1.73 -23.51 16.56
N ASP A 47 0.50 -23.38 16.05
CA ASP A 47 -0.25 -24.48 15.44
C ASP A 47 0.09 -24.68 13.94
N GLY A 48 1.06 -23.94 13.41
CA GLY A 48 1.51 -24.01 12.02
C GLY A 48 0.67 -23.20 11.03
N THR A 49 -0.41 -22.55 11.48
CA THR A 49 -1.24 -21.70 10.62
C THR A 49 -0.57 -20.35 10.34
N PRO A 50 -0.84 -19.69 9.19
CA PRO A 50 -0.30 -18.36 8.91
C PRO A 50 -0.69 -17.31 9.96
N VAL A 51 0.25 -16.42 10.33
CA VAL A 51 -0.08 -15.19 11.06
C VAL A 51 -0.84 -14.25 10.12
N ASN A 52 -2.16 -14.26 10.24
CA ASN A 52 -3.08 -13.50 9.39
C ASN A 52 -4.29 -13.05 10.22
N PRO A 53 -4.15 -11.99 11.04
CA PRO A 53 -5.21 -11.58 11.96
C PRO A 53 -6.41 -10.95 11.25
N ALA A 54 -6.20 -10.30 10.10
CA ALA A 54 -7.24 -9.63 9.32
C ALA A 54 -6.73 -9.25 7.93
N ASN A 55 -7.62 -8.70 7.10
CA ASN A 55 -7.25 -8.13 5.81
C ASN A 55 -6.36 -6.88 5.97
N GLY A 56 -5.34 -6.77 5.12
CA GLY A 56 -4.51 -5.56 5.03
C GLY A 56 -3.65 -5.34 6.26
N SER A 57 -2.71 -6.25 6.46
CA SER A 57 -1.85 -6.25 7.63
C SER A 57 -0.66 -5.30 7.47
N HIS A 58 -0.32 -4.59 8.55
CA HIS A 58 0.92 -3.85 8.74
C HIS A 58 1.64 -4.41 9.94
N ALA A 59 2.76 -5.11 9.76
CA ALA A 59 3.51 -5.66 10.89
C ALA A 59 4.69 -4.76 11.25
N PHE A 60 4.88 -4.58 12.56
CA PHE A 60 6.07 -4.02 13.16
C PHE A 60 6.59 -5.03 14.20
N ALA A 61 7.80 -5.54 13.98
CA ALA A 61 8.49 -6.42 14.91
C ALA A 61 9.21 -5.61 15.99
N PHE A 62 8.93 -5.94 17.24
CA PHE A 62 9.53 -5.32 18.43
C PHE A 62 9.38 -6.26 19.63
N ASP A 63 10.38 -6.31 20.50
CA ASP A 63 10.32 -7.07 21.76
C ASP A 63 9.39 -6.36 22.76
N TRP A 64 8.08 -6.62 22.66
CA TRP A 64 7.03 -5.82 23.31
C TRP A 64 6.97 -6.09 24.80
N ASP A 65 7.17 -7.34 25.23
CA ASP A 65 7.15 -7.74 26.63
C ASP A 65 8.53 -7.81 27.30
N GLY A 66 9.60 -7.55 26.55
CA GLY A 66 10.96 -7.45 27.10
C GLY A 66 11.61 -8.79 27.38
N ASP A 67 11.10 -9.88 26.81
CA ASP A 67 11.68 -11.22 26.94
C ASP A 67 12.90 -11.45 26.02
N GLY A 68 13.16 -10.52 25.09
CA GLY A 68 14.29 -10.55 24.17
C GLY A 68 13.97 -11.24 22.83
N LEU A 69 12.70 -11.62 22.60
CA LEU A 69 12.18 -12.13 21.35
C LEU A 69 11.31 -11.05 20.69
N PRO A 70 11.54 -10.69 19.41
CA PRO A 70 10.65 -9.74 18.77
C PRO A 70 9.25 -10.33 18.56
N ASP A 71 8.25 -9.64 19.11
CA ASP A 71 6.83 -9.87 18.89
C ASP A 71 6.36 -9.13 17.64
N LEU A 72 5.14 -9.42 17.17
CA LEU A 72 4.52 -8.66 16.07
C LEU A 72 3.41 -7.75 16.59
N VAL A 73 3.56 -6.45 16.36
CA VAL A 73 2.49 -5.45 16.47
C VAL A 73 1.89 -5.24 15.07
N ILE A 74 0.63 -5.63 14.90
CA ILE A 74 -0.02 -5.75 13.58
C ILE A 74 -1.21 -4.82 13.47
N GLY A 75 -1.14 -3.82 12.59
CA GLY A 75 -2.28 -2.99 12.20
C GLY A 75 -3.13 -3.67 11.13
N THR A 76 -4.45 -3.48 11.18
CA THR A 76 -5.41 -4.04 10.22
C THR A 76 -6.08 -2.97 9.36
N ALA A 77 -6.64 -3.36 8.21
CA ALA A 77 -7.46 -2.45 7.39
C ALA A 77 -8.68 -1.91 8.15
N GLY A 78 -9.19 -2.66 9.15
CA GLY A 78 -10.26 -2.22 10.04
C GLY A 78 -9.83 -1.19 11.08
N GLY A 79 -8.54 -0.87 11.18
CA GLY A 79 -7.97 0.06 12.14
C GLY A 79 -7.55 -0.59 13.46
N GLU A 80 -7.77 -1.88 13.65
CA GLU A 80 -7.37 -2.55 14.89
C GLU A 80 -5.84 -2.67 14.92
N VAL A 81 -5.27 -2.63 16.13
CA VAL A 81 -3.89 -3.05 16.36
C VAL A 81 -3.88 -4.30 17.21
N MET A 82 -3.21 -5.34 16.71
CA MET A 82 -3.14 -6.67 17.29
C MET A 82 -1.71 -6.95 17.73
N LEU A 83 -1.53 -7.69 18.83
CA LEU A 83 -0.24 -8.20 19.27
C LEU A 83 -0.20 -9.71 19.10
N ALA A 84 0.81 -10.23 18.41
CA ALA A 84 1.11 -11.64 18.34
C ALA A 84 2.48 -11.89 18.99
N PRO A 85 2.53 -12.39 20.24
CA PRO A 85 3.78 -12.64 20.95
C PRO A 85 4.61 -13.74 20.28
N ASN A 86 5.93 -13.61 20.25
CA ASN A 86 6.84 -14.66 19.81
C ASN A 86 7.07 -15.63 20.97
N VAL A 87 6.52 -16.84 20.83
CA VAL A 87 6.63 -17.93 21.82
C VAL A 87 7.59 -19.03 21.35
N GLY A 88 8.34 -18.75 20.28
CA GLY A 88 9.35 -19.64 19.72
C GLY A 88 10.71 -19.41 20.38
N THR A 89 11.74 -19.40 19.54
CA THR A 89 13.10 -19.03 19.93
C THR A 89 13.58 -17.89 19.04
N ARG A 90 14.70 -17.27 19.42
CA ARG A 90 15.28 -16.17 18.65
C ARG A 90 15.57 -16.59 17.20
N ASP A 91 16.16 -17.77 17.00
CA ASP A 91 16.53 -18.33 15.68
C ASP A 91 15.38 -19.00 14.93
N ARG A 92 14.25 -19.25 15.61
CA ARG A 92 13.07 -19.88 15.03
C ARG A 92 11.81 -19.23 15.59
N PRO A 93 11.47 -18.01 15.11
CA PRO A 93 10.31 -17.27 15.59
C PRO A 93 9.01 -17.99 15.27
N VAL A 94 8.15 -18.11 16.27
CA VAL A 94 6.81 -18.72 16.15
C VAL A 94 5.87 -17.95 17.05
N PHE A 95 4.70 -17.56 16.53
CA PHE A 95 3.85 -16.60 17.23
C PHE A 95 2.65 -17.26 17.92
N ASP A 96 2.21 -16.74 19.06
CA ASP A 96 0.88 -17.09 19.58
C ASP A 96 -0.22 -16.38 18.80
N ARG A 97 -1.48 -16.70 19.09
CA ARG A 97 -2.63 -16.05 18.44
C ARG A 97 -2.61 -14.54 18.71
N ALA A 98 -2.81 -13.78 17.63
CA ALA A 98 -2.89 -12.33 17.71
C ALA A 98 -4.11 -11.89 18.53
N LYS A 99 -3.92 -10.96 19.47
CA LYS A 99 -4.99 -10.39 20.30
C LYS A 99 -5.04 -8.87 20.13
N PRO A 100 -6.23 -8.24 20.16
CA PRO A 100 -6.31 -6.79 20.09
C PRO A 100 -5.59 -6.14 21.28
N LEU A 101 -4.77 -5.13 21.01
CA LEU A 101 -4.25 -4.26 22.04
C LEU A 101 -5.38 -3.38 22.61
N THR A 102 -5.20 -2.95 23.84
CA THR A 102 -6.10 -2.02 24.51
C THR A 102 -5.36 -0.75 24.90
N ALA A 103 -6.08 0.37 24.87
CA ALA A 103 -5.61 1.69 25.25
C ALA A 103 -6.70 2.37 26.09
N GLY A 104 -6.35 2.89 27.27
CA GLY A 104 -7.32 3.53 28.18
C GLY A 104 -8.48 2.62 28.59
N GLY A 105 -8.26 1.30 28.65
CA GLY A 105 -9.29 0.30 28.97
C GLY A 105 -10.24 -0.07 27.82
N GLN A 106 -10.01 0.47 26.62
CA GLN A 106 -10.80 0.16 25.43
C GLN A 106 -9.94 -0.53 24.37
N LYS A 107 -10.58 -1.23 23.43
CA LYS A 107 -9.88 -1.80 22.27
C LYS A 107 -9.25 -0.68 21.44
N LEU A 108 -7.95 -0.82 21.15
CA LEU A 108 -7.21 0.17 20.36
C LEU A 108 -7.62 0.08 18.90
N THR A 109 -8.14 1.19 18.38
CA THR A 109 -8.51 1.34 16.96
C THR A 109 -8.00 2.67 16.42
N ALA A 110 -7.30 2.64 15.29
CA ALA A 110 -6.89 3.82 14.55
C ALA A 110 -8.12 4.54 13.96
N PRO A 111 -8.15 5.88 13.96
CA PRO A 111 -9.21 6.65 13.31
C PRO A 111 -9.45 6.19 11.87
N SER A 112 -10.71 6.03 11.48
CA SER A 112 -11.13 5.73 10.10
C SER A 112 -10.56 4.45 9.45
N GLY A 113 -9.76 3.63 10.14
CA GLY A 113 -9.21 2.37 9.64
C GLY A 113 -7.73 2.39 9.27
N CYS A 114 -7.27 1.34 8.58
CA CYS A 114 -5.91 1.18 8.03
C CYS A 114 -4.77 1.50 8.99
N ALA A 115 -4.78 0.90 10.18
CA ALA A 115 -3.78 1.12 11.20
C ALA A 115 -2.36 0.80 10.69
N ALA A 116 -1.43 1.73 10.92
CA ALA A 116 -0.02 1.61 10.60
C ALA A 116 0.81 1.82 11.88
N PRO A 117 1.01 0.77 12.70
CA PRO A 117 1.70 0.90 13.97
C PRO A 117 3.21 1.02 13.79
N VAL A 118 3.83 1.82 14.67
CA VAL A 118 5.27 1.94 14.90
C VAL A 118 5.49 1.97 16.40
N VAL A 119 6.43 1.17 16.89
CA VAL A 119 6.83 1.19 18.30
C VAL A 119 8.06 2.09 18.45
N ALA A 120 7.99 3.07 19.35
CA ALA A 120 9.07 4.01 19.62
C ALA A 120 8.95 4.56 21.04
N ASP A 121 10.05 5.01 21.64
CA ASP A 121 10.03 5.77 22.89
C ASP A 121 9.73 7.25 22.57
N TRP A 122 8.46 7.56 22.29
CA TRP A 122 8.08 8.86 21.76
C TRP A 122 8.35 9.97 22.78
N ASP A 123 8.09 9.75 24.07
CA ASP A 123 8.31 10.78 25.09
C ASP A 123 9.70 10.75 25.77
N GLY A 124 10.55 9.78 25.44
CA GLY A 124 11.92 9.68 25.92
C GLY A 124 12.04 9.14 27.35
N ASP A 125 11.03 8.41 27.83
CA ASP A 125 11.01 7.87 29.19
C ASP A 125 11.52 6.42 29.30
N GLY A 126 12.06 5.88 28.21
CA GLY A 126 12.67 4.56 28.12
C GLY A 126 11.66 3.43 27.97
N ARG A 127 10.36 3.74 27.79
CA ARG A 127 9.31 2.74 27.59
C ARG A 127 8.84 2.73 26.13
N PRO A 128 8.48 1.55 25.60
CA PRO A 128 7.95 1.48 24.23
C PRO A 128 6.55 2.07 24.20
N ASP A 129 6.37 3.18 23.51
CA ASP A 129 5.07 3.73 23.14
C ASP A 129 4.63 3.19 21.78
N LEU A 130 3.36 3.45 21.44
CA LEU A 130 2.81 3.11 20.14
C LEU A 130 2.37 4.36 19.38
N VAL A 131 2.92 4.57 18.19
CA VAL A 131 2.50 5.60 17.23
C VAL A 131 1.77 4.90 16.09
N VAL A 132 0.56 5.35 15.74
CA VAL A 132 -0.30 4.68 14.76
C VAL A 132 -0.79 5.68 13.71
N GLY A 133 -0.45 5.43 12.45
CA GLY A 133 -1.06 6.13 11.32
C GLY A 133 -2.42 5.55 10.93
N ALA A 134 -3.27 6.39 10.33
CA ALA A 134 -4.69 6.11 10.11
C ALA A 134 -5.14 6.37 8.66
N GLU A 135 -6.29 5.80 8.26
CA GLU A 135 -6.89 5.98 6.92
C GLU A 135 -7.18 7.45 6.60
N ASP A 136 -7.64 8.24 7.58
CA ASP A 136 -7.94 9.66 7.38
C ASP A 136 -6.70 10.57 7.33
N GLY A 137 -5.49 10.00 7.42
CA GLY A 137 -4.24 10.75 7.38
C GLY A 137 -3.74 11.24 8.73
N SER A 138 -4.50 10.99 9.81
CA SER A 138 -4.04 11.30 11.17
C SER A 138 -2.92 10.36 11.63
N VAL A 139 -2.14 10.84 12.60
CA VAL A 139 -1.20 10.04 13.38
C VAL A 139 -1.52 10.22 14.85
N VAL A 140 -1.76 9.11 15.55
CA VAL A 140 -2.10 9.09 16.97
C VAL A 140 -1.02 8.38 17.78
N TRP A 141 -0.74 8.88 18.96
CA TRP A 141 0.20 8.33 19.93
C TRP A 141 -0.55 7.75 21.13
N PHE A 142 -0.11 6.58 21.55
CA PHE A 142 -0.54 5.91 22.76
C PHE A 142 0.68 5.75 23.66
N ARG A 143 0.74 6.58 24.70
CA ARG A 143 1.79 6.52 25.71
C ARG A 143 1.71 5.22 26.50
N ASN A 144 2.84 4.57 26.73
CA ASN A 144 2.97 3.48 27.68
C ASN A 144 3.12 4.03 29.11
N ALA A 145 2.03 3.95 29.87
CA ALA A 145 1.97 4.29 31.28
C ALA A 145 2.32 3.10 32.21
N GLY A 146 2.67 1.95 31.63
CA GLY A 146 3.08 0.75 32.34
C GLY A 146 4.59 0.70 32.53
N THR A 147 5.17 -0.48 32.29
CA THR A 147 6.63 -0.67 32.36
C THR A 147 7.16 -1.19 31.01
N ARG A 148 8.49 -1.30 30.89
CA ARG A 148 9.13 -1.92 29.72
C ARG A 148 8.69 -3.37 29.48
N ARG A 149 8.40 -4.12 30.55
CA ARG A 149 8.02 -5.54 30.50
C ARG A 149 6.51 -5.78 30.57
N GLU A 150 5.76 -4.76 30.93
CA GLU A 150 4.31 -4.82 31.02
C GLU A 150 3.73 -3.50 30.46
N PRO A 151 3.72 -3.32 29.13
CA PRO A 151 3.18 -2.11 28.52
C PRO A 151 1.70 -1.93 28.83
N LYS A 152 1.32 -0.71 29.25
CA LYS A 152 -0.09 -0.31 29.50
C LYS A 152 -0.36 0.99 28.77
N LEU A 153 -1.02 0.90 27.62
CA LEU A 153 -1.27 2.06 26.76
C LEU A 153 -2.37 2.95 27.35
N ALA A 154 -2.07 4.24 27.47
CA ALA A 154 -3.03 5.28 27.82
C ALA A 154 -3.94 5.62 26.63
N ALA A 155 -4.93 6.50 26.84
CA ALA A 155 -5.81 6.96 25.77
C ALA A 155 -5.03 7.68 24.64
N ALA A 156 -5.59 7.65 23.44
CA ALA A 156 -4.98 8.23 22.25
C ALA A 156 -4.76 9.74 22.40
N GLN A 157 -3.60 10.21 21.96
CA GLN A 157 -3.27 11.62 21.76
C GLN A 157 -2.97 11.86 20.29
N THR A 158 -3.54 12.89 19.68
CA THR A 158 -3.30 13.18 18.26
C THR A 158 -1.98 13.92 18.09
N LEU A 159 -1.06 13.35 17.30
CA LEU A 159 0.19 14.00 16.89
C LEU A 159 0.02 14.78 15.59
N VAL A 160 -0.67 14.17 14.61
CA VAL A 160 -1.02 14.78 13.33
C VAL A 160 -2.54 14.70 13.17
N PRO A 161 -3.25 15.82 12.96
CA PRO A 161 -4.70 15.79 12.79
C PRO A 161 -5.10 15.08 11.48
N PRO A 162 -6.39 14.71 11.32
CA PRO A 162 -6.88 14.16 10.06
C PRO A 162 -6.56 15.09 8.88
N SER A 163 -6.38 14.48 7.71
CA SER A 163 -6.19 15.21 6.46
C SER A 163 -7.33 16.24 6.27
N PRO A 164 -7.04 17.47 5.82
CA PRO A 164 -8.05 18.43 5.39
C PRO A 164 -8.97 17.90 4.27
N SER A 165 -8.47 16.92 3.50
CA SER A 165 -9.16 16.26 2.39
C SER A 165 -9.06 14.73 2.53
N PRO A 166 -9.80 14.12 3.47
CA PRO A 166 -9.66 12.70 3.84
C PRO A 166 -10.38 11.77 2.86
N ARG A 167 -10.51 12.16 1.58
CA ARG A 167 -11.11 11.34 0.53
C ARG A 167 -10.17 11.30 -0.66
N HIS A 168 -9.98 10.09 -1.20
CA HIS A 168 -9.13 9.92 -2.37
C HIS A 168 -9.59 10.82 -3.51
N ASP A 169 -10.88 10.83 -3.84
CA ASP A 169 -11.47 11.57 -4.96
C ASP A 169 -11.72 13.06 -4.68
N ASP A 170 -11.18 13.61 -3.59
CA ASP A 170 -11.36 15.01 -3.25
C ASP A 170 -10.60 15.94 -4.22
N LYS A 171 -11.34 16.53 -5.16
CA LYS A 171 -10.84 17.48 -6.14
C LYS A 171 -10.53 18.86 -5.54
N SER A 172 -10.90 19.09 -4.29
CA SER A 172 -10.67 20.36 -3.60
C SER A 172 -9.31 20.42 -2.88
N ARG A 173 -8.55 19.32 -2.84
CA ARG A 173 -7.22 19.30 -2.23
C ARG A 173 -6.30 20.36 -2.84
N ARG A 174 -5.57 21.08 -2.00
CA ARG A 174 -4.57 22.08 -2.39
C ARG A 174 -3.14 21.51 -2.23
N PRO A 175 -2.14 22.05 -2.96
CA PRO A 175 -0.75 21.80 -2.63
C PRO A 175 -0.46 22.19 -1.17
N GLY A 176 0.27 21.35 -0.43
CA GLY A 176 0.64 21.62 0.96
C GLY A 176 -0.25 20.96 2.03
N GLU A 177 -1.31 20.24 1.65
CA GLU A 177 -2.14 19.45 2.57
C GLU A 177 -1.73 17.98 2.53
N TRP A 178 -1.54 17.29 3.68
CA TRP A 178 -1.27 15.85 3.69
C TRP A 178 -2.52 15.03 3.38
N GLY A 179 -2.32 13.82 2.90
CA GLY A 179 -3.34 12.91 2.42
C GLY A 179 -3.75 11.85 3.42
N MET A 180 -4.38 10.82 2.88
CA MET A 180 -4.93 9.69 3.60
C MET A 180 -3.86 8.63 3.88
N ARG A 181 -4.20 7.63 4.70
CA ARG A 181 -3.38 6.45 4.98
C ARG A 181 -1.98 6.80 5.45
N ALA A 182 -1.92 7.59 6.52
CA ALA A 182 -0.65 7.99 7.11
C ALA A 182 0.21 6.77 7.45
N ARG A 183 1.45 6.78 6.98
CA ARG A 183 2.50 5.80 7.26
C ARG A 183 3.63 6.51 8.00
N PRO A 184 3.58 6.58 9.34
CA PRO A 184 4.61 7.26 10.10
C PRO A 184 5.91 6.46 10.09
N ALA A 185 7.02 7.17 10.07
CA ALA A 185 8.33 6.74 10.50
C ALA A 185 8.79 7.71 11.59
N VAL A 186 9.22 7.17 12.72
CA VAL A 186 9.60 7.93 13.91
C VAL A 186 11.12 7.99 13.99
N VAL A 187 11.69 9.19 13.97
CA VAL A 187 13.14 9.40 13.92
C VAL A 187 13.48 10.79 14.45
N ASP A 188 14.62 10.95 15.13
CA ASP A 188 15.21 12.27 15.38
C ASP A 188 15.79 12.80 14.06
N TRP A 189 15.03 13.63 13.35
CA TRP A 189 15.36 14.02 11.98
C TRP A 189 16.39 15.16 11.95
N ASP A 190 16.34 16.07 12.93
CA ASP A 190 17.21 17.24 12.99
C ASP A 190 18.34 17.15 14.02
N GLY A 191 18.42 16.06 14.78
CA GLY A 191 19.48 15.79 15.74
C GLY A 191 19.30 16.54 17.06
N ASP A 192 18.09 16.99 17.40
CA ASP A 192 17.80 17.72 18.63
C ASP A 192 17.53 16.80 19.84
N GLY A 193 17.57 15.47 19.63
CA GLY A 193 17.32 14.45 20.65
C GLY A 193 15.84 14.16 20.88
N LYS A 194 14.92 14.78 20.11
CA LYS A 194 13.49 14.50 20.15
C LYS A 194 13.09 13.79 18.87
N LEU A 195 12.20 12.80 19.01
CA LEU A 195 11.68 12.10 17.84
C LEU A 195 10.69 12.99 17.08
N ASP A 196 10.87 13.04 15.76
CA ASP A 196 10.00 13.65 14.76
C ASP A 196 9.22 12.58 13.99
N LEU A 197 8.32 13.02 13.10
CA LEU A 197 7.60 12.15 12.19
C LEU A 197 7.91 12.46 10.72
N LEU A 198 8.33 11.45 9.98
CA LEU A 198 8.20 11.40 8.52
C LEU A 198 6.95 10.61 8.18
N VAL A 199 5.96 11.24 7.56
CA VAL A 199 4.66 10.60 7.29
C VAL A 199 4.46 10.47 5.79
N GLY A 200 4.51 9.23 5.29
CA GLY A 200 4.05 8.93 3.94
C GLY A 200 2.53 8.99 3.86
N ASP A 201 2.00 9.53 2.78
CA ASP A 201 0.56 9.57 2.52
C ASP A 201 0.18 8.89 1.19
N VAL A 202 -1.13 8.76 0.97
CA VAL A 202 -1.70 8.66 -0.36
C VAL A 202 -2.72 9.78 -0.56
N CYS A 203 -2.64 10.44 -1.69
CA CYS A 203 -3.58 11.47 -2.08
C CYS A 203 -3.98 11.35 -3.54
N GLY A 204 -5.15 11.89 -3.83
CA GLY A 204 -5.54 12.23 -5.18
C GLY A 204 -5.30 13.73 -5.38
N GLY A 205 -4.61 14.08 -6.45
CA GLY A 205 -4.37 15.47 -6.81
C GLY A 205 -4.51 15.67 -8.30
N TYR A 206 -5.06 16.82 -8.69
CA TYR A 206 -4.76 17.37 -9.99
C TYR A 206 -3.38 18.01 -9.88
N GLU A 207 -2.33 17.23 -10.14
CA GLU A 207 -1.08 17.88 -10.55
C GLU A 207 -1.38 18.57 -11.88
N GLY A 208 -1.17 19.89 -11.91
CA GLY A 208 -1.19 20.63 -13.15
C GLY A 208 -0.07 20.08 -14.02
N LYS A 209 -0.40 19.11 -14.89
CA LYS A 209 0.53 18.66 -15.93
C LYS A 209 1.04 19.89 -16.68
N PRO A 210 2.29 19.87 -17.18
CA PRO A 210 2.84 20.96 -17.99
C PRO A 210 1.82 21.41 -19.03
N GLN A 211 1.68 22.73 -19.21
CA GLN A 211 0.77 23.26 -20.21
C GLN A 211 1.18 22.72 -21.59
N ALA A 212 0.28 21.97 -22.23
CA ALA A 212 0.54 21.43 -23.56
C ALA A 212 0.83 22.56 -24.54
N THR A 213 1.83 22.34 -25.40
CA THR A 213 2.03 23.17 -26.59
C THR A 213 0.82 23.07 -27.53
N ALA A 214 0.71 23.97 -28.51
CA ALA A 214 -0.39 23.94 -29.48
C ALA A 214 -0.43 22.62 -30.26
N ASP A 215 0.73 22.07 -30.62
CA ASP A 215 0.85 20.81 -31.36
C ASP A 215 0.40 19.62 -30.50
N GLU A 216 0.81 19.57 -29.24
CA GLU A 216 0.39 18.52 -28.29
C GLU A 216 -1.12 18.59 -28.00
N ALA A 217 -1.69 19.79 -27.89
CA ALA A 217 -3.13 19.98 -27.71
C ALA A 217 -3.91 19.51 -28.94
N ALA A 218 -3.40 19.77 -30.15
CA ALA A 218 -3.98 19.30 -31.40
C ALA A 218 -3.89 17.77 -31.53
N GLU A 219 -2.75 17.17 -31.17
CA GLU A 219 -2.54 15.72 -31.15
C GLU A 219 -3.50 15.04 -30.17
N HIS A 220 -3.61 15.55 -28.94
CA HIS A 220 -4.53 15.07 -27.92
C HIS A 220 -5.99 15.13 -28.39
N LYS A 221 -6.41 16.26 -28.97
CA LYS A 221 -7.76 16.41 -29.52
C LYS A 221 -8.02 15.43 -30.67
N GLY A 222 -7.08 15.30 -31.60
CA GLY A 222 -7.18 14.37 -32.72
C GLY A 222 -7.31 12.91 -32.26
N ALA A 223 -6.58 12.52 -31.21
CA ALA A 223 -6.71 11.21 -30.60
C ALA A 223 -8.09 11.01 -29.93
N ALA A 224 -8.55 12.00 -29.16
CA ALA A 224 -9.86 11.97 -28.50
C ALA A 224 -11.02 11.84 -29.50
N ASP A 225 -10.94 12.54 -30.63
CA ASP A 225 -11.98 12.53 -31.68
C ASP A 225 -12.00 11.20 -32.48
N ARG A 226 -10.84 10.57 -32.69
CA ARG A 226 -10.72 9.30 -33.47
C ARG A 226 -11.08 8.05 -32.67
N LEU A 227 -10.78 8.03 -31.37
CA LEU A 227 -10.94 6.86 -30.52
C LEU A 227 -12.36 6.24 -30.52
N PRO A 228 -13.46 7.02 -30.45
CA PRO A 228 -14.81 6.46 -30.51
C PRO A 228 -15.09 5.68 -31.80
N ALA A 229 -14.68 6.23 -32.95
CA ALA A 229 -14.88 5.60 -34.25
C ALA A 229 -14.05 4.30 -34.38
N LEU A 230 -12.78 4.34 -33.98
CA LEU A 230 -11.90 3.17 -34.00
C LEU A 230 -12.40 2.06 -33.07
N ARG A 231 -12.86 2.39 -31.86
CA ARG A 231 -13.44 1.42 -30.93
C ARG A 231 -14.69 0.75 -31.51
N LYS A 232 -15.54 1.51 -32.19
CA LYS A 232 -16.72 0.99 -32.89
C LYS A 232 -16.32 0.06 -34.04
N GLU A 233 -15.32 0.44 -34.84
CA GLU A 233 -14.81 -0.40 -35.92
C GLU A 233 -14.17 -1.70 -35.40
N TRP A 234 -13.36 -1.60 -34.36
CA TRP A 234 -12.75 -2.74 -33.70
C TRP A 234 -13.79 -3.69 -33.14
N ALA A 235 -14.82 -3.19 -32.46
CA ALA A 235 -15.90 -4.01 -31.91
C ALA A 235 -16.66 -4.77 -33.02
N ALA A 236 -16.93 -4.12 -34.16
CA ALA A 236 -17.55 -4.76 -35.31
C ALA A 236 -16.65 -5.84 -35.93
N ALA A 237 -15.37 -5.53 -36.16
CA ALA A 237 -14.40 -6.47 -36.71
C ALA A 237 -14.13 -7.66 -35.79
N TYR A 238 -14.08 -7.43 -34.47
CA TYR A 238 -13.91 -8.48 -33.47
C TYR A 238 -15.12 -9.40 -33.41
N LYS A 239 -16.33 -8.85 -33.49
CA LYS A 239 -17.56 -9.64 -33.54
C LYS A 239 -17.60 -10.57 -34.75
N GLU A 240 -17.22 -10.07 -35.94
CA GLU A 240 -17.11 -10.88 -37.15
C GLU A 240 -16.02 -11.94 -37.04
N PHE A 241 -14.84 -11.56 -36.53
CA PHE A 241 -13.71 -12.46 -36.31
C PHE A 241 -14.07 -13.60 -35.37
N ALA A 242 -14.71 -13.31 -34.22
CA ALA A 242 -15.11 -14.30 -33.24
C ALA A 242 -16.13 -15.27 -33.83
N ALA A 243 -17.19 -14.75 -34.46
CA ALA A 243 -18.21 -15.58 -35.10
C ALA A 243 -17.62 -16.52 -36.17
N LEU A 244 -16.66 -16.05 -36.97
CA LEU A 244 -16.03 -16.85 -38.00
C LEU A 244 -15.00 -17.86 -37.45
N SER A 245 -14.27 -17.50 -36.39
CA SER A 245 -13.27 -18.35 -35.76
C SER A 245 -13.88 -19.48 -34.93
N ASP A 246 -15.04 -19.22 -34.31
CA ASP A 246 -15.78 -20.22 -33.52
C ASP A 246 -16.64 -21.15 -34.40
N ALA A 247 -16.90 -20.75 -35.66
CA ALA A 247 -17.64 -21.58 -36.61
C ALA A 247 -16.81 -22.80 -37.04
N PRO A 248 -17.44 -23.99 -37.17
CA PRO A 248 -16.74 -25.17 -37.67
C PRO A 248 -16.20 -24.93 -39.09
N GLU A 249 -14.97 -25.38 -39.36
CA GLU A 249 -14.37 -25.24 -40.68
C GLU A 249 -15.21 -25.97 -41.74
N PRO A 250 -15.38 -25.40 -42.96
CA PRO A 250 -16.05 -26.10 -44.05
C PRO A 250 -15.34 -27.41 -44.42
N THR A 251 -16.13 -28.44 -44.74
CA THR A 251 -15.64 -29.74 -45.20
C THR A 251 -15.09 -29.66 -46.64
N ASP A 252 -15.68 -28.81 -47.47
CA ASP A 252 -15.20 -28.51 -48.82
C ASP A 252 -13.86 -27.77 -48.81
N ALA A 253 -12.91 -28.23 -49.64
CA ALA A 253 -11.54 -27.72 -49.64
C ALA A 253 -11.42 -26.26 -50.08
N GLN A 254 -12.21 -25.83 -51.07
CA GLN A 254 -12.20 -24.45 -51.55
C GLN A 254 -12.81 -23.51 -50.52
N LYS A 255 -13.94 -23.92 -49.92
CA LYS A 255 -14.60 -23.15 -48.84
C LYS A 255 -13.73 -23.05 -47.60
N ARG A 256 -13.00 -24.11 -47.23
CA ARG A 256 -12.06 -24.10 -46.11
C ARG A 256 -10.88 -23.17 -46.36
N ALA A 257 -10.31 -23.18 -47.56
CA ALA A 257 -9.26 -22.25 -47.94
C ALA A 257 -9.74 -20.79 -47.85
N ALA A 258 -10.93 -20.50 -48.37
CA ALA A 258 -11.55 -19.18 -48.29
C ALA A 258 -11.84 -18.74 -46.83
N HIS A 259 -12.36 -19.65 -46.00
CA HIS A 259 -12.61 -19.42 -44.57
C HIS A 259 -11.32 -19.03 -43.84
N ARG A 260 -10.22 -19.79 -44.02
CA ARG A 260 -8.92 -19.49 -43.40
C ARG A 260 -8.35 -18.14 -43.84
N VAL A 261 -8.48 -17.79 -45.12
CA VAL A 261 -8.06 -16.47 -45.62
C VAL A 261 -8.86 -15.34 -44.96
N GLN A 262 -10.17 -15.52 -44.81
CA GLN A 262 -11.03 -14.52 -44.17
C GLN A 262 -10.73 -14.38 -42.67
N VAL A 263 -10.53 -15.50 -41.95
CA VAL A 263 -10.09 -15.49 -40.54
C VAL A 263 -8.74 -14.78 -40.39
N ALA A 264 -7.76 -15.09 -41.24
CA ALA A 264 -6.45 -14.44 -41.21
C ALA A 264 -6.54 -12.93 -41.47
N ARG A 265 -7.34 -12.52 -42.46
CA ARG A 265 -7.58 -11.10 -42.77
C ARG A 265 -8.22 -10.36 -41.60
N LEU A 266 -9.26 -10.95 -40.98
CA LEU A 266 -9.95 -10.37 -39.84
C LEU A 266 -9.03 -10.29 -38.61
N ARG A 267 -8.21 -11.32 -38.37
CA ARG A 267 -7.18 -11.31 -37.31
C ARG A 267 -6.24 -10.12 -37.48
N THR A 268 -5.66 -9.95 -38.68
CA THR A 268 -4.77 -8.81 -38.97
C THR A 268 -5.47 -7.48 -38.75
N LYS A 269 -6.73 -7.34 -39.19
CA LYS A 269 -7.52 -6.13 -38.98
C LYS A 269 -7.76 -5.83 -37.50
N VAL A 270 -8.18 -6.83 -36.73
CA VAL A 270 -8.44 -6.71 -35.28
C VAL A 270 -7.18 -6.32 -34.52
N THR A 271 -6.05 -6.96 -34.82
CA THR A 271 -4.75 -6.63 -34.19
C THR A 271 -4.36 -5.20 -34.51
N ARG A 272 -4.36 -4.79 -35.79
CA ARG A 272 -4.01 -3.43 -36.20
C ARG A 272 -4.88 -2.38 -35.51
N LEU A 273 -6.20 -2.58 -35.48
CA LEU A 273 -7.13 -1.65 -34.83
C LEU A 273 -6.89 -1.57 -33.32
N LYS A 274 -6.55 -2.69 -32.66
CA LYS A 274 -6.21 -2.73 -31.24
C LYS A 274 -4.92 -1.93 -30.97
N ASP A 275 -3.90 -2.10 -31.80
CA ASP A 275 -2.63 -1.40 -31.67
C ASP A 275 -2.82 0.11 -31.85
N GLU A 276 -3.59 0.53 -32.87
CA GLU A 276 -3.91 1.93 -33.12
C GLU A 276 -4.73 2.55 -31.98
N ILE A 277 -5.72 1.82 -31.45
CA ILE A 277 -6.49 2.24 -30.27
C ILE A 277 -5.56 2.43 -29.07
N THR A 278 -4.62 1.51 -28.84
CA THR A 278 -3.67 1.59 -27.72
C THR A 278 -2.78 2.82 -27.85
N GLN A 279 -2.19 3.06 -29.03
CA GLN A 279 -1.35 4.23 -29.28
C GLN A 279 -2.11 5.56 -29.09
N LEU A 280 -3.33 5.67 -29.61
CA LEU A 280 -4.13 6.89 -29.45
C LEU A 280 -4.64 7.07 -28.02
N GLN A 281 -4.88 5.99 -27.28
CA GLN A 281 -5.18 6.09 -25.85
C GLN A 281 -4.00 6.65 -25.07
N ASP A 282 -2.78 6.21 -25.35
CA ASP A 282 -1.58 6.73 -24.70
C ASP A 282 -1.42 8.24 -24.96
N VAL A 283 -1.65 8.70 -26.19
CA VAL A 283 -1.63 10.13 -26.55
C VAL A 283 -2.71 10.92 -25.80
N ARG A 284 -3.94 10.41 -25.77
CA ARG A 284 -5.05 11.04 -25.04
C ARG A 284 -4.74 11.13 -23.54
N ASP A 285 -4.21 10.07 -22.95
CA ASP A 285 -4.01 9.99 -21.51
C ASP A 285 -2.76 10.78 -21.06
N ARG A 286 -1.82 11.05 -21.98
CA ARG A 286 -0.63 11.88 -21.74
C ARG A 286 -0.98 13.30 -21.31
N TYR A 287 -1.96 13.94 -21.97
CA TYR A 287 -2.28 15.38 -21.76
C TYR A 287 -3.66 15.66 -21.19
N GLY A 288 -4.54 14.66 -21.05
CA GLY A 288 -5.77 14.82 -20.29
C GLY A 288 -5.47 15.24 -18.84
N ALA A 289 -6.35 16.08 -18.25
CA ALA A 289 -6.30 16.45 -16.84
C ALA A 289 -6.40 15.18 -15.98
N GLY A 290 -5.24 14.62 -15.66
CA GLY A 290 -5.12 13.37 -14.93
C GLY A 290 -5.27 13.69 -13.47
N TYR A 291 -6.39 13.30 -12.88
CA TYR A 291 -6.40 12.99 -11.46
C TYR A 291 -5.33 11.91 -11.24
N MET A 292 -4.21 12.27 -10.63
CA MET A 292 -3.15 11.31 -10.32
C MET A 292 -3.28 10.94 -8.85
N ARG A 293 -3.19 9.64 -8.57
CA ARG A 293 -2.91 9.20 -7.20
C ARG A 293 -1.41 9.28 -7.01
N HIS A 294 -0.97 10.14 -6.11
CA HIS A 294 0.42 10.26 -5.73
C HIS A 294 0.52 10.21 -4.20
N GLY A 295 1.73 9.99 -3.70
CA GLY A 295 2.01 10.07 -2.27
C GLY A 295 3.13 11.06 -2.05
N TYR A 296 3.06 11.81 -0.97
CA TYR A 296 4.14 12.64 -0.45
C TYR A 296 4.68 12.04 0.83
N VAL A 297 5.89 12.49 1.19
CA VAL A 297 6.43 12.32 2.53
C VAL A 297 6.43 13.70 3.19
N TRP A 298 5.76 13.79 4.34
CA TRP A 298 5.65 15.01 5.13
C TRP A 298 6.56 14.93 6.34
N LEU A 299 7.28 16.01 6.63
CA LEU A 299 8.03 16.15 7.86
C LEU A 299 7.19 16.94 8.87
N PHE A 300 6.88 16.31 10.01
CA PHE A 300 6.30 16.96 11.17
C PHE A 300 7.35 17.02 12.27
N LYS A 301 7.95 18.20 12.42
CA LYS A 301 8.94 18.46 13.47
C LYS A 301 8.28 18.61 14.83
N ARG A 302 8.82 17.95 15.85
CA ARG A 302 8.40 18.11 17.23
C ARG A 302 9.06 19.34 17.82
N VAL A 303 8.26 20.37 18.08
CA VAL A 303 8.73 21.61 18.73
C VAL A 303 8.23 21.68 20.17
N GLU A 304 8.96 22.36 21.05
CA GLU A 304 8.38 22.74 22.35
C GLU A 304 7.24 23.72 22.13
N PRO A 305 6.19 23.70 22.98
CA PRO A 305 5.22 24.77 23.02
C PRO A 305 5.96 26.10 23.17
N ALA A 306 5.64 27.09 22.33
CA ALA A 306 6.13 28.44 22.53
C ALA A 306 5.73 28.88 23.95
N LYS A 307 6.72 29.21 24.78
CA LYS A 307 6.52 29.70 26.15
C LYS A 307 5.81 31.04 26.16
#